data_AF-A0A238WSI0-F1
#
_entry.id   AF-A0A238WSI0-F1
#
_cell.length_a   1.000
_cell.length_b   1.000
_cell.length_c   1.000
_cell.angle_alpha   90.00
_cell.angle_beta   90.00
_cell.angle_gamma   90.00
#
_symmetry.space_group_name_H-M   'P 1'
#
loop_
_entity.id
_entity.type
_entity.pdbx_description
1 polymer ?
#
loop_
_entity_poly.entity_id
_entity_poly.type
_entity_poly.pdbx_seq_one_letter_code
_entity_poly.pdbx_strand_id
1 'polypeptide(L)'
;MTSGLRKTHKIMWMVLGLLGAVLIVLSINSVKEPLGIDNEIITSKTQKGAVPVENNAQLYASIEELATVNKLQIVIKKPLKSAATSVYTVDENQERSTFIGSIDNKGLYTFDIEKTVKKIQLYDGIKKSVIYNIDLSWE
;
A
#
# COMPACT_ATOMS: atom_id res chain seq x y z
N MET A 1 57.45 -14.21 10.03
CA MET A 1 56.03 -13.85 10.29
C MET A 1 55.65 -14.39 11.65
N THR A 2 55.46 -13.52 12.64
CA THR A 2 55.47 -13.87 14.07
C THR A 2 54.21 -14.62 14.48
N SER A 3 54.39 -15.71 15.23
CA SER A 3 53.35 -16.65 15.73
C SER A 3 52.13 -15.97 16.37
N GLY A 4 52.31 -14.76 16.94
CA GLY A 4 51.22 -13.98 17.55
C GLY A 4 50.12 -13.55 16.59
N LEU A 5 50.47 -13.15 15.37
CA LEU A 5 49.49 -12.60 14.40
C LEU A 5 48.44 -13.65 13.98
N ARG A 6 48.86 -14.92 13.88
CA ARG A 6 47.96 -16.04 13.55
C ARG A 6 47.01 -16.41 14.69
N LYS A 7 47.45 -16.25 15.95
CA LYS A 7 46.61 -16.50 17.13
C LYS A 7 45.53 -15.40 17.26
N THR A 8 45.92 -14.14 17.10
CA THR A 8 44.98 -13.01 17.15
C THR A 8 43.94 -13.07 16.02
N HIS A 9 44.35 -13.46 14.81
CA HIS A 9 43.42 -13.60 13.68
C HIS A 9 42.36 -14.67 13.94
N LYS A 10 42.74 -15.84 14.49
CA LYS A 10 41.79 -16.89 14.86
C LYS A 10 40.78 -16.43 15.92
N ILE A 11 41.26 -15.69 16.92
CA ILE A 11 40.40 -15.14 17.98
C ILE A 11 39.43 -14.10 17.40
N MET A 12 39.89 -13.23 16.50
CA MET A 12 39.05 -12.23 15.84
C MET A 12 37.88 -12.88 15.07
N TRP A 13 38.15 -13.93 14.30
CA TRP A 13 37.09 -14.65 13.58
C TRP A 13 36.10 -15.36 14.50
N MET A 14 36.58 -15.93 15.60
CA MET A 14 35.72 -16.59 16.58
C MET A 14 34.78 -15.58 17.27
N VAL A 15 35.29 -14.40 17.63
CA VAL A 15 34.48 -13.31 18.20
C VAL A 15 33.47 -12.79 17.18
N LEU A 16 33.89 -12.58 15.92
CA LEU A 16 33.02 -12.06 14.87
C LEU A 16 31.85 -13.00 14.57
N GLY A 17 32.10 -14.31 14.49
CA GLY A 17 31.05 -15.31 14.29
C GLY A 17 30.06 -15.36 15.44
N LEU A 18 30.56 -15.30 16.69
CA LEU A 18 29.71 -15.27 17.87
C LEU A 18 28.85 -13.99 17.93
N LEU A 19 29.46 -12.84 17.67
CA LEU A 19 28.75 -11.56 17.65
C LEU A 19 27.67 -11.52 16.57
N GLY A 20 27.98 -12.05 15.38
CA GLY A 20 27.02 -12.16 14.27
C GLY A 20 25.79 -12.99 14.64
N ALA A 21 25.99 -14.15 15.27
CA ALA A 21 24.88 -15.00 15.71
C ALA A 21 23.99 -14.29 16.75
N VAL A 22 24.59 -13.60 17.72
CA VAL A 22 23.87 -12.82 18.73
C VAL A 22 23.05 -11.69 18.10
N LEU A 23 23.64 -10.96 17.14
CA LEU A 23 22.95 -9.89 16.43
C LEU A 23 21.76 -10.40 15.62
N ILE A 24 21.86 -11.55 14.96
CA ILE A 24 20.75 -12.16 14.23
C ILE A 24 19.59 -12.49 15.18
N VAL A 25 19.88 -13.11 16.33
CA VAL A 25 18.86 -13.46 17.33
C VAL A 25 18.21 -12.19 17.90
N LEU A 26 19.01 -11.15 18.18
CA LEU A 26 18.49 -9.86 18.62
C LEU A 26 17.63 -9.19 17.55
N SER A 27 18.01 -9.26 16.28
CA SER A 27 17.21 -8.72 15.17
C SER A 27 15.86 -9.44 15.07
N ILE A 28 15.84 -10.77 15.18
CA ILE A 28 14.58 -11.54 15.14
C ILE A 28 13.68 -11.19 16.33
N ASN A 29 14.24 -11.12 17.55
CA ASN A 29 13.45 -10.80 18.75
C ASN A 29 13.06 -9.31 18.84
N SER A 30 13.80 -8.42 18.19
CA SER A 30 13.45 -6.99 18.13
C SER A 30 12.30 -6.70 17.17
N VAL A 31 12.01 -7.61 16.23
CA VAL A 31 10.81 -7.56 15.40
C VAL A 31 9.65 -8.13 16.23
N LYS A 32 9.11 -7.28 17.12
CA LYS A 32 7.96 -7.61 18.00
C LYS A 32 6.63 -7.71 17.26
N GLU A 33 6.61 -7.35 15.97
CA GLU A 33 5.42 -7.38 15.16
C GLU A 33 5.66 -8.40 14.04
N PRO A 34 4.86 -9.49 13.94
CA PRO A 34 4.90 -10.30 12.75
C PRO A 34 4.65 -9.36 11.57
N LEU A 35 5.39 -9.53 10.47
CA LEU A 35 5.10 -8.88 9.20
C LEU A 35 3.77 -9.44 8.64
N GLY A 36 2.68 -9.17 9.36
CA GLY A 36 1.31 -9.57 9.09
C GLY A 36 0.71 -8.60 8.09
N ILE A 37 1.34 -8.48 6.91
CA ILE A 37 0.88 -7.62 5.81
C ILE A 37 -0.46 -8.14 5.22
N ASP A 38 -1.05 -9.21 5.75
CA ASP A 38 -2.29 -9.79 5.22
C ASP A 38 -3.54 -9.55 6.10
N ASN A 39 -3.40 -9.30 7.42
CA ASN A 39 -4.57 -9.27 8.31
C ASN A 39 -4.93 -7.88 8.85
N GLU A 40 -4.01 -6.91 8.82
CA GLU A 40 -4.27 -5.60 9.43
C GLU A 40 -4.95 -4.60 8.47
N ILE A 41 -4.84 -4.81 7.16
CA ILE A 41 -5.51 -3.98 6.15
C ILE A 41 -7.05 -4.13 6.22
N ILE A 42 -7.55 -5.25 6.75
CA ILE A 42 -8.99 -5.49 6.92
C ILE A 42 -9.52 -4.84 8.22
N THR A 43 -8.64 -4.54 9.18
CA THR A 43 -9.05 -4.12 10.53
C THR A 43 -8.81 -2.62 10.82
N SER A 44 -8.02 -1.91 9.99
CA SER A 44 -7.87 -0.46 10.13
C SER A 44 -9.09 0.29 9.58
N LYS A 45 -10.10 0.39 10.45
CA LYS A 45 -11.17 1.41 10.46
C LYS A 45 -11.79 1.71 9.08
N THR A 46 -12.90 1.04 8.78
CA THR A 46 -14.03 1.75 8.19
C THR A 46 -14.28 2.98 9.07
N GLN A 47 -13.86 4.17 8.62
CA GLN A 47 -14.11 5.40 9.36
C GLN A 47 -15.62 5.53 9.52
N LYS A 48 -16.06 5.78 10.76
CA LYS A 48 -17.47 5.92 11.12
C LYS A 48 -18.03 7.13 10.36
N GLY A 49 -18.78 6.90 9.28
CA GLY A 49 -19.28 7.95 8.38
C GLY A 49 -18.87 7.80 6.91
N ALA A 50 -17.98 6.87 6.57
CA ALA A 50 -17.66 6.58 5.18
C ALA A 50 -18.74 5.72 4.51
N VAL A 51 -19.23 6.13 3.35
CA VAL A 51 -20.19 5.40 2.53
C VAL A 51 -19.41 4.40 1.66
N PRO A 52 -19.65 3.08 1.78
CA PRO A 52 -19.03 2.10 0.90
C PRO A 52 -19.63 2.22 -0.49
N VAL A 53 -18.78 2.32 -1.50
CA VAL A 53 -19.16 2.52 -2.90
C VAL A 53 -18.91 1.25 -3.72
N GLU A 54 -17.79 0.59 -3.47
CA GLU A 54 -17.43 -0.66 -4.15
C GLU A 54 -16.86 -1.62 -3.10
N ASN A 55 -17.32 -2.86 -3.08
CA ASN A 55 -16.78 -3.88 -2.17
C ASN A 55 -16.73 -5.23 -2.85
N ASN A 56 -15.57 -5.58 -3.40
CA ASN A 56 -15.34 -6.86 -4.04
C ASN A 56 -14.16 -7.61 -3.41
N ALA A 57 -13.85 -8.79 -3.97
CA ALA A 57 -12.81 -9.67 -3.45
C ALA A 57 -11.37 -9.15 -3.67
N GLN A 58 -11.18 -8.14 -4.52
CA GLN A 58 -9.88 -7.58 -4.88
C GLN A 58 -9.67 -6.17 -4.30
N LEU A 59 -10.74 -5.37 -4.21
CA LEU A 59 -10.70 -4.00 -3.74
C LEU A 59 -11.95 -3.64 -2.92
N TYR A 60 -11.81 -2.61 -2.10
CA TYR A 60 -12.91 -1.92 -1.43
C TYR A 60 -12.70 -0.42 -1.62
N ALA A 61 -13.74 0.32 -1.94
CA ALA A 61 -13.71 1.76 -2.04
C ALA A 61 -14.84 2.37 -1.22
N SER A 62 -14.54 3.43 -0.48
CA SER A 62 -15.51 4.21 0.26
C SER A 62 -15.21 5.69 0.17
N ILE A 63 -16.23 6.51 0.38
CA ILE A 63 -16.12 7.97 0.36
C ILE A 63 -16.56 8.50 1.71
N GLU A 64 -15.74 9.38 2.29
CA GLU A 64 -16.09 10.18 3.45
C GLU A 64 -16.35 11.61 2.97
N GLU A 65 -17.57 12.12 3.15
CA GLU A 65 -17.90 13.50 2.81
C GLU A 65 -17.38 14.45 3.91
N LEU A 66 -16.52 15.39 3.55
CA LEU A 66 -16.07 16.47 4.44
C LEU A 66 -16.67 17.81 3.99
N ALA A 67 -16.45 18.85 4.80
CA ALA A 67 -17.03 20.18 4.55
C ALA A 67 -16.57 20.80 3.22
N THR A 68 -15.33 20.54 2.80
CA THR A 68 -14.68 21.21 1.64
C THR A 68 -14.42 20.26 0.47
N VAL A 69 -13.89 19.07 0.74
CA VAL A 69 -13.55 18.04 -0.26
C VAL A 69 -14.07 16.68 0.19
N ASN A 70 -14.25 15.76 -0.75
CA ASN A 70 -14.57 14.38 -0.43
C ASN A 70 -13.27 13.60 -0.26
N LYS A 71 -13.24 12.69 0.69
CA LYS A 71 -12.08 11.84 0.94
C LYS A 71 -12.39 10.44 0.42
N LEU A 72 -11.75 10.08 -0.68
CA LEU A 72 -11.83 8.75 -1.26
C LEU A 72 -10.85 7.83 -0.56
N GLN A 73 -11.36 6.70 -0.09
CA GLN A 73 -10.57 5.63 0.49
C GLN A 73 -10.63 4.41 -0.43
N ILE A 74 -9.48 3.94 -0.92
CA ILE A 74 -9.35 2.71 -1.71
C ILE A 74 -8.48 1.73 -0.95
N VAL A 75 -9.03 0.57 -0.62
CA VAL A 75 -8.34 -0.55 0.01
C VAL A 75 -8.13 -1.66 -1.03
N ILE A 76 -6.88 -1.92 -1.36
CA ILE A 76 -6.47 -3.01 -2.26
C ILE A 76 -6.21 -4.25 -1.41
N LYS A 77 -7.14 -5.22 -1.48
CA LYS A 77 -7.10 -6.46 -0.71
C LYS A 77 -6.20 -7.51 -1.36
N LYS A 78 -6.02 -7.45 -2.68
CA LYS A 78 -5.16 -8.36 -3.46
C LYS A 78 -4.31 -7.57 -4.46
N PRO A 79 -3.09 -8.01 -4.77
CA PRO A 79 -2.25 -7.36 -5.78
C PRO A 79 -3.04 -7.16 -7.08
N LEU A 80 -3.00 -5.94 -7.60
CA LEU A 80 -3.62 -5.61 -8.88
C LEU A 80 -2.84 -6.31 -10.01
N LYS A 81 -3.51 -6.55 -11.14
CA LYS A 81 -2.87 -7.14 -12.34
C LYS A 81 -1.78 -6.25 -12.96
N SER A 82 -1.66 -5.01 -12.50
CA SER A 82 -0.64 -4.04 -12.89
C SER A 82 0.30 -3.76 -11.73
N ALA A 83 1.59 -3.63 -12.03
CA ALA A 83 2.62 -3.20 -11.08
C ALA A 83 2.60 -1.68 -10.82
N ALA A 84 1.94 -0.90 -11.67
CA ALA A 84 1.79 0.54 -11.54
C ALA A 84 0.40 0.94 -12.01
N THR A 85 -0.48 1.23 -11.06
CA THR A 85 -1.86 1.64 -11.34
C THR A 85 -2.01 3.12 -11.05
N SER A 86 -2.44 3.89 -12.04
CA SER A 86 -2.75 5.32 -11.86
C SER A 86 -4.25 5.49 -11.61
N VAL A 87 -4.59 6.41 -10.73
CA VAL A 87 -5.96 6.76 -10.37
C VAL A 87 -6.31 8.10 -11.03
N TYR A 88 -7.36 8.10 -11.85
CA TYR A 88 -7.84 9.28 -12.56
C TYR A 88 -9.31 9.55 -12.22
N THR A 89 -9.69 10.83 -12.19
CA THR A 89 -11.09 11.23 -12.27
C THR A 89 -11.59 11.08 -13.70
N VAL A 90 -12.89 10.84 -13.83
CA VAL A 90 -13.57 10.76 -15.12
C VAL A 90 -14.58 11.91 -15.23
N ASP A 91 -14.54 12.63 -16.35
CA ASP A 91 -15.45 13.72 -16.70
C ASP A 91 -16.84 13.19 -17.14
N GLU A 92 -17.82 14.08 -17.27
CA GLU A 92 -19.15 13.86 -17.84
C GLU A 92 -19.09 13.22 -19.24
N ASN A 93 -18.04 13.53 -20.03
CA ASN A 93 -17.80 12.93 -21.35
C ASN A 93 -17.20 11.52 -21.28
N GLN A 94 -17.08 10.92 -20.09
CA GLN A 94 -16.39 9.65 -19.83
C GLN A 94 -14.91 9.64 -20.19
N GLU A 95 -14.31 10.81 -20.39
CA GLU A 95 -12.89 10.96 -20.63
C GLU A 95 -12.12 11.11 -19.31
N ARG A 96 -10.88 10.64 -19.29
CA ARG A 96 -9.96 10.82 -18.16
C ARG A 96 -9.59 12.29 -18.06
N SER A 97 -9.94 12.94 -16.95
CA SER A 97 -9.67 14.37 -16.76
C SER A 97 -8.41 14.61 -15.94
N THR A 98 -8.44 14.25 -14.66
CA THR A 98 -7.41 14.66 -13.69
C THR A 98 -6.75 13.45 -13.04
N PHE A 99 -5.42 13.48 -12.94
CA PHE A 99 -4.66 12.49 -12.18
C PHE A 99 -4.76 12.79 -10.68
N ILE A 100 -5.13 11.79 -9.89
CA ILE A 100 -5.32 11.92 -8.44
C ILE A 100 -4.11 11.32 -7.69
N GLY A 101 -3.58 10.20 -8.18
CA GLY A 101 -2.46 9.52 -7.55
C GLY A 101 -2.18 8.14 -8.13
N SER A 102 -1.29 7.38 -7.48
CA SER A 102 -0.89 6.05 -7.94
C SER A 102 -1.02 5.00 -6.83
N ILE A 103 -1.31 3.78 -7.24
CA ILE A 103 -1.44 2.57 -6.45
C ILE A 103 -0.45 1.55 -7.01
N ASP A 104 0.50 1.18 -6.18
CA ASP A 104 1.62 0.29 -6.50
C ASP A 104 1.44 -1.10 -5.90
N ASN A 105 0.83 -1.21 -4.72
CA ASN A 105 0.79 -2.41 -3.92
C ASN A 105 -0.58 -2.65 -3.26
N LYS A 106 -0.69 -3.79 -2.55
CA LYS A 106 -1.80 -3.99 -1.61
C LYS A 106 -1.68 -2.98 -0.46
N GLY A 107 -2.80 -2.44 0.00
CA GLY A 107 -2.77 -1.41 1.03
C GLY A 107 -3.99 -0.51 1.03
N LEU A 108 -3.96 0.44 1.96
CA LEU A 108 -4.95 1.49 2.09
C LEU A 108 -4.41 2.76 1.44
N TYR A 109 -5.15 3.29 0.47
CA TYR A 109 -4.87 4.53 -0.22
C TYR A 109 -5.97 5.53 0.05
N THR A 110 -5.60 6.79 0.24
CA THR A 110 -6.53 7.88 0.54
C THR A 110 -6.23 9.02 -0.41
N PHE A 111 -7.29 9.58 -1.00
CA PHE A 111 -7.19 10.67 -1.95
C PHE A 111 -8.24 11.73 -1.64
N ASP A 112 -7.84 12.99 -1.72
CA ASP A 112 -8.78 14.11 -1.68
C ASP A 112 -9.32 14.34 -3.09
N ILE A 113 -10.65 14.32 -3.22
CA ILE A 113 -11.37 14.48 -4.47
C ILE A 113 -12.41 15.59 -4.36
N GLU A 114 -12.63 16.31 -5.46
CA GLU A 114 -13.68 17.34 -5.50
C GLU A 114 -15.07 16.70 -5.38
N LYS A 115 -16.02 17.43 -4.78
CA LYS A 115 -17.40 16.96 -4.60
C LYS A 115 -18.15 16.68 -5.91
N THR A 116 -17.68 17.28 -7.01
CA THR A 116 -18.25 17.15 -8.36
C THR A 116 -17.86 15.83 -9.02
N VAL A 117 -16.82 15.13 -8.52
CA VAL A 117 -16.33 13.90 -9.14
C VAL A 117 -17.31 12.76 -8.89
N LYS A 118 -17.90 12.25 -9.97
CA LYS A 118 -18.83 11.12 -9.92
C LYS A 118 -18.19 9.78 -10.24
N LYS A 119 -17.03 9.75 -10.92
CA LYS A 119 -16.42 8.51 -11.38
C LYS A 119 -14.90 8.57 -11.28
N ILE A 120 -14.32 7.44 -10.92
CA ILE A 120 -12.88 7.25 -10.83
C ILE A 120 -12.47 6.01 -11.62
N GLN A 121 -11.33 6.10 -12.27
CA GLN A 121 -10.77 5.05 -13.10
C GLN A 121 -9.37 4.67 -12.61
N LEU A 122 -9.18 3.38 -12.36
CA LEU A 122 -7.86 2.78 -12.16
C LEU A 122 -7.34 2.32 -13.52
N TYR A 123 -6.19 2.85 -13.92
CA TYR A 123 -5.61 2.66 -15.23
C TYR A 123 -4.19 2.10 -15.14
N ASP A 124 -3.90 1.09 -15.95
CA ASP A 124 -2.55 0.57 -16.14
C ASP A 124 -1.82 1.43 -17.16
N GLY A 125 -0.87 2.25 -16.70
CA GLY A 125 -0.06 3.11 -17.54
C GLY A 125 0.84 2.34 -18.52
N ILE A 126 1.24 1.12 -18.17
CA ILE A 126 2.17 0.28 -18.94
C ILE A 126 1.41 -0.45 -20.05
N LYS A 127 0.33 -1.15 -19.69
CA LYS A 127 -0.51 -1.90 -20.64
C LYS A 127 -1.51 -1.03 -21.39
N LYS A 128 -1.60 0.25 -21.03
CA LYS A 128 -2.54 1.23 -21.56
C LYS A 128 -3.99 0.74 -21.51
N SER A 129 -4.38 0.15 -20.38
CA SER A 129 -5.69 -0.50 -20.22
C SER A 129 -6.36 -0.12 -18.91
N VAL A 130 -7.69 -0.06 -18.93
CA VAL A 130 -8.50 0.18 -17.74
C VAL A 130 -8.53 -1.08 -16.89
N ILE A 131 -8.24 -0.94 -15.60
CA ILE A 131 -8.29 -2.04 -14.64
C ILE A 131 -9.66 -2.07 -13.96
N TYR A 132 -10.10 -0.92 -13.45
CA TYR A 132 -11.39 -0.77 -12.76
C TYR A 132 -12.00 0.60 -13.04
N ASN A 133 -13.32 0.65 -13.13
CA ASN A 133 -14.12 1.87 -13.07
C ASN A 133 -14.94 1.80 -11.79
N ILE A 134 -14.85 2.84 -10.97
CA ILE A 134 -15.58 2.96 -9.71
C ILE A 134 -16.54 4.14 -9.90
N ASP A 135 -17.84 3.85 -9.80
CA ASP A 135 -18.87 4.88 -9.82
C ASP A 135 -19.07 5.38 -8.41
N LEU A 136 -18.77 6.65 -8.18
CA LEU A 136 -18.90 7.33 -6.89
C LEU A 136 -20.30 7.89 -6.68
N SER A 137 -21.25 7.70 -7.60
CA SER A 137 -22.62 8.16 -7.40
C SER A 137 -23.25 7.47 -6.18
N TRP A 138 -23.27 8.19 -5.06
CA TRP A 138 -24.08 7.87 -3.90
C TRP A 138 -25.47 8.45 -4.17
N GLU A 139 -26.39 7.63 -4.68
CA GLU A 139 -27.84 7.92 -4.63
C GLU A 139 -28.47 7.22 -3.44
#